data_AF-A0A9E3NY92-F1
#
_entry.id   AF-A0A9E3NY92-F1
#
_cell.length_a   1.000
_cell.length_b   1.000
_cell.length_c   1.000
_cell.angle_alpha   90.00
_cell.angle_beta   90.00
_cell.angle_gamma   90.00
#
_symmetry.space_group_name_H-M   'P 1'
#
loop_
_entity.id
_entity.type
_entity.pdbx_description
1 polymer ?
#
loop_
_entity_poly.entity_id
_entity_poly.type
_entity_poly.pdbx_seq_one_letter_code
_entity_poly.pdbx_strand_id
1 'polypeptide(L)'
;MSGRRITKDEVSVLLAAALGQEKSEEVVLQTARTLAIPGTVWSGVEVRAIFARLSEAEGLIGVVARFALSRGDIDKLVGREALSVAIDVVDAVDAIDAIDAIEAPAPSSARLRSVEPRAASVDLLPLLAPALGAEKARDAVQSTALRLGFDPAHLTRDQGLAVLEELARTDGIVGVVARFATARFLLNPS
;
A
#
# COMPACT_ATOMS: atom_id res chain seq x y z
N MET A 1 5.82 13.43 33.38
CA MET A 1 5.05 12.79 32.29
C MET A 1 5.68 11.44 32.03
N SER A 2 5.23 10.40 32.75
CA SER A 2 5.74 9.04 32.55
C SER A 2 5.11 8.46 31.30
N GLY A 3 5.86 8.46 30.19
CA GLY A 3 5.39 7.91 28.93
C GLY A 3 5.23 6.39 29.01
N ARG A 4 4.25 5.85 28.27
CA ARG A 4 4.07 4.40 28.10
C ARG A 4 5.39 3.77 27.67
N ARG A 5 5.71 2.65 28.32
CA ARG A 5 6.81 1.77 27.94
C ARG A 5 6.31 0.76 26.92
N ILE A 6 6.98 0.70 25.78
CA ILE A 6 6.65 -0.11 24.61
C ILE A 6 7.68 -1.22 24.53
N THR A 7 7.24 -2.47 24.40
CA THR A 7 8.16 -3.60 24.29
C THR A 7 8.67 -3.76 22.86
N LYS A 8 9.84 -4.39 22.73
CA LYS A 8 10.43 -4.79 21.45
C LYS A 8 9.44 -5.56 20.57
N ASP A 9 8.65 -6.45 21.15
CA ASP A 9 7.71 -7.27 20.39
C ASP A 9 6.61 -6.40 19.79
N GLU A 10 6.08 -5.43 20.54
CA GLU A 10 5.11 -4.45 20.04
C GLU A 10 5.67 -3.62 18.89
N VAL A 11 6.94 -3.20 18.98
CA VAL A 11 7.62 -2.47 17.89
C VAL A 11 7.82 -3.36 16.67
N SER A 12 8.23 -4.61 16.86
CA SER A 12 8.54 -5.55 15.78
C SER A 12 7.30 -5.95 14.99
N VAL A 13 6.15 -6.05 15.65
CA VAL A 13 4.85 -6.35 15.00
C VAL A 13 4.51 -5.35 13.89
N LEU A 14 4.91 -4.08 14.03
CA LEU A 14 4.69 -3.07 12.99
C LEU A 14 5.45 -3.33 11.69
N LEU A 15 6.55 -4.08 11.77
CA LEU A 15 7.39 -4.43 10.62
C LEU A 15 7.15 -5.89 10.15
N ALA A 16 6.60 -6.73 11.04
CA ALA A 16 6.45 -8.17 10.84
C ALA A 16 5.63 -8.52 9.59
N ALA A 17 4.62 -7.71 9.25
CA ALA A 17 3.80 -7.91 8.07
C ALA A 17 4.58 -7.86 6.74
N ALA A 18 5.75 -7.20 6.72
CA ALA A 18 6.56 -7.03 5.50
C ALA A 18 7.88 -7.80 5.55
N LEU A 19 8.51 -7.90 6.72
CA LEU A 19 9.84 -8.50 6.88
C LEU A 19 9.79 -9.91 7.50
N GLY A 20 8.66 -10.31 8.07
CA GLY A 20 8.56 -11.45 8.97
C GLY A 20 8.99 -11.12 10.40
N GLN A 21 8.52 -11.90 11.37
CA GLN A 21 8.71 -11.63 12.79
C GLN A 21 10.20 -11.60 13.18
N GLU A 22 10.95 -12.65 12.85
CA GLU A 22 12.37 -12.77 13.22
C GLU A 22 13.22 -11.63 12.66
N LYS A 23 13.03 -11.30 11.37
CA LYS A 23 13.81 -10.24 10.73
C LYS A 23 13.46 -8.86 11.26
N SER A 24 12.19 -8.64 11.60
CA SER A 24 11.74 -7.40 12.23
C SER A 24 12.40 -7.19 13.58
N GLU A 25 12.42 -8.23 14.42
CA GLU A 25 13.07 -8.18 15.73
C GLU A 25 14.57 -7.91 15.62
N GLU A 26 15.26 -8.58 14.69
CA GLU A 26 16.68 -8.38 14.43
C GLU A 26 16.98 -6.93 14.04
N VAL A 27 16.24 -6.39 13.07
CA VAL A 27 16.45 -5.05 12.52
C VAL A 27 16.16 -3.96 13.56
N VAL A 28 15.11 -4.13 14.35
CA VAL A 28 14.75 -3.20 15.43
C VAL A 28 15.82 -3.21 16.52
N LEU A 29 16.26 -4.39 16.97
CA LEU A 29 17.31 -4.50 17.99
C LEU A 29 18.65 -3.96 17.51
N GLN A 30 19.04 -4.27 16.27
CA GLN A 30 20.26 -3.75 15.68
C GLN A 30 20.23 -2.22 15.62
N THR A 31 19.10 -1.64 15.22
CA THR A 31 18.96 -0.18 15.14
C THR A 31 18.97 0.48 16.51
N ALA A 32 18.27 -0.09 17.49
CA ALA A 32 18.31 0.38 18.88
C ALA A 32 19.74 0.38 19.43
N ARG A 33 20.53 -0.67 19.15
CA ARG A 33 21.96 -0.73 19.51
C ARG A 33 22.77 0.36 18.82
N THR A 34 22.55 0.61 17.53
CA THR A 34 23.24 1.69 16.80
C THR A 34 22.93 3.08 17.39
N LEU A 35 21.72 3.27 17.93
CA LEU A 35 21.33 4.50 18.61
C LEU A 35 21.73 4.55 20.10
N ALA A 36 22.46 3.54 20.58
CA ALA A 36 22.81 3.36 21.99
C ALA A 36 21.60 3.37 22.95
N ILE A 37 20.44 2.90 22.47
CA ILE A 37 19.21 2.76 23.27
C ILE A 37 19.23 1.36 23.90
N PRO A 38 19.40 1.23 25.23
CA PRO A 38 19.56 -0.06 25.87
C PRO A 38 18.22 -0.79 26.07
N GLY A 39 18.29 -2.12 26.18
CA GLY A 39 17.17 -2.96 26.58
C GLY A 39 16.17 -3.30 25.46
N THR A 40 15.03 -3.85 25.89
CA THR A 40 13.94 -4.32 25.02
C THR A 40 12.62 -3.61 25.30
N VAL A 41 12.68 -2.51 26.06
CA VAL A 41 11.51 -1.74 26.45
C VAL A 41 11.87 -0.27 26.32
N TRP A 42 11.13 0.44 25.47
CA TRP A 42 11.44 1.79 25.03
C TRP A 42 10.29 2.74 25.29
N SER A 43 10.61 3.99 25.55
CA SER A 43 9.67 5.10 25.53
C SER A 43 9.21 5.41 24.10
N GLY A 44 8.10 6.11 23.95
CA GLY A 44 7.64 6.56 22.64
C GLY A 44 8.63 7.47 21.90
N VAL A 45 9.51 8.18 22.61
CA VAL A 45 10.57 8.99 22.01
C VAL A 45 11.64 8.09 21.39
N GLU A 46 12.06 7.06 22.12
CA GLU A 46 13.04 6.09 21.65
C GLU A 46 12.50 5.26 20.46
N VAL A 47 11.23 4.84 20.49
CA VAL A 47 10.60 4.13 19.36
C VAL A 47 10.58 5.01 18.11
N ARG A 48 10.24 6.30 18.25
CA ARG A 48 10.31 7.24 17.11
C ARG A 48 11.73 7.39 16.57
N ALA A 49 12.73 7.47 17.44
CA ALA A 49 14.13 7.56 17.01
C ALA A 49 14.56 6.30 16.24
N ILE A 50 14.16 5.11 16.70
CA ILE A 50 14.42 3.84 16.01
C ILE A 50 13.79 3.86 14.61
N PHE A 51 12.51 4.20 14.49
CA PHE A 51 11.82 4.25 13.19
C PHE A 51 12.36 5.34 12.26
N ALA A 52 12.73 6.51 12.79
CA ALA A 52 13.38 7.56 12.03
C ALA A 52 14.69 7.04 11.41
N ARG A 53 15.50 6.33 12.20
CA ARG A 53 16.74 5.72 11.70
C ARG A 53 16.48 4.61 10.68
N LEU A 54 15.48 3.75 10.91
CA LEU A 54 15.08 2.73 9.94
C LEU A 54 14.60 3.35 8.63
N SER A 55 13.94 4.50 8.69
CA SER A 55 13.44 5.21 7.51
C SER A 55 14.55 5.75 6.60
N GLU A 56 15.77 5.86 7.09
CA GLU A 56 16.95 6.24 6.30
C GLU A 56 17.57 5.05 5.57
N ALA A 57 17.20 3.81 5.94
CA ALA A 57 17.71 2.63 5.26
C ALA A 57 17.20 2.56 3.81
N GLU A 58 18.03 2.01 2.92
CA GLU A 58 17.62 1.69 1.56
C GLU A 58 16.83 0.37 1.51
N GLY A 59 16.03 0.21 0.46
CA GLY A 59 15.24 -1.00 0.23
C GLY A 59 14.00 -1.12 1.12
N LEU A 60 13.55 -2.36 1.32
CA LEU A 60 12.24 -2.68 1.92
C LEU A 60 12.10 -2.16 3.35
N ILE A 61 13.16 -2.25 4.16
CA ILE A 61 13.15 -1.80 5.57
C ILE A 61 12.81 -0.31 5.66
N GLY A 62 13.44 0.53 4.84
CA GLY A 62 13.20 1.97 4.84
C GLY A 62 11.79 2.32 4.36
N VAL A 63 11.28 1.63 3.34
CA VAL A 63 9.91 1.84 2.84
C VAL A 63 8.89 1.52 3.93
N VAL A 64 9.02 0.38 4.60
CA VAL A 64 8.10 -0.05 5.66
C VAL A 64 8.15 0.90 6.86
N ALA A 65 9.35 1.34 7.26
CA ALA A 65 9.51 2.29 8.36
C ALA A 65 8.88 3.65 8.06
N ARG A 66 9.07 4.20 6.84
CA ARG A 66 8.41 5.45 6.41
C ARG A 66 6.89 5.30 6.40
N PHE A 67 6.39 4.15 5.96
CA PHE A 67 4.97 3.88 5.92
C PHE A 67 4.35 3.80 7.32
N ALA A 68 5.02 3.13 8.27
CA ALA A 68 4.60 3.08 9.67
C ALA A 68 4.58 4.47 10.34
N LEU A 69 5.58 5.32 10.02
CA LEU A 69 5.61 6.72 10.45
C LEU A 69 4.44 7.52 9.86
N SER A 70 4.19 7.40 8.55
CA SER A 70 3.15 8.16 7.85
C SER A 70 1.72 7.78 8.26
N ARG A 71 1.48 6.55 8.72
CA ARG A 71 0.16 6.08 9.17
C ARG A 71 -0.20 6.49 10.61
N GLY A 72 0.74 7.08 11.33
CA GLY A 72 0.58 7.35 12.77
C GLY A 72 0.44 6.06 13.58
N ASP A 73 0.90 4.91 13.06
CA ASP A 73 0.81 3.64 13.79
C ASP A 73 1.69 3.67 15.04
N ILE A 74 2.81 4.41 14.98
CA ILE A 74 3.63 4.73 16.15
C ILE A 74 2.85 5.60 17.14
N ASP A 75 2.09 6.59 16.69
CA ASP A 75 1.27 7.43 17.57
C ASP A 75 0.14 6.64 18.24
N LYS A 76 -0.45 5.67 17.53
CA LYS A 76 -1.42 4.73 18.11
C LYS A 76 -0.77 3.82 19.14
N LEU A 77 0.47 3.38 18.91
CA LEU A 77 1.20 2.50 19.80
C LEU A 77 1.67 3.24 21.06
N VAL A 78 2.09 4.49 20.91
CA VAL A 78 2.44 5.41 22.01
C VAL A 78 1.20 5.88 22.77
N GLY A 79 0.07 6.09 22.08
CA GLY A 79 -1.16 6.66 22.62
C GLY A 79 -2.25 5.67 23.05
N ARG A 80 -2.07 4.35 22.87
CA ARG A 80 -3.07 3.33 23.28
C ARG A 80 -3.16 3.25 24.81
N GLU A 81 -3.95 4.12 25.43
CA GLU A 81 -4.54 3.86 26.75
C GLU A 81 -5.92 3.19 26.64
N ALA A 82 -6.45 2.98 25.44
CA ALA A 82 -7.77 2.39 25.22
C ALA A 82 -7.85 1.58 23.91
N LEU A 83 -7.55 0.28 23.98
CA LEU A 83 -8.14 -0.84 23.21
C LEU A 83 -7.17 -2.02 23.27
N SER A 84 -7.24 -2.79 24.35
CA SER A 84 -6.56 -4.08 24.50
C SER A 84 -7.39 -5.27 23.97
N VAL A 85 -8.41 -5.06 23.12
CA VAL A 85 -9.27 -6.15 22.62
C VAL A 85 -9.67 -5.84 21.18
N ALA A 86 -8.98 -6.44 20.22
CA ALA A 86 -9.47 -6.70 18.86
C ALA A 86 -8.46 -7.60 18.13
N ILE A 87 -8.11 -8.72 18.77
CA ILE A 87 -7.77 -9.95 18.04
C ILE A 87 -8.99 -10.83 18.30
N ASP A 88 -9.88 -10.88 17.32
CA ASP A 88 -10.85 -11.95 17.06
C ASP A 88 -11.67 -11.49 15.86
N VAL A 89 -11.46 -12.12 14.70
CA VAL A 89 -12.46 -12.76 13.83
C VAL A 89 -11.68 -13.29 12.62
N VAL A 90 -11.26 -14.55 12.74
CA VAL A 90 -11.21 -15.48 11.61
C VAL A 90 -12.53 -16.27 11.67
N ASP A 91 -13.07 -16.61 10.51
CA ASP A 91 -14.29 -17.40 10.22
C ASP A 91 -15.66 -16.69 10.16
N ALA A 92 -16.46 -17.19 9.20
CA ALA A 92 -17.88 -16.93 8.87
C ALA A 92 -18.09 -15.89 7.73
N VAL A 93 -18.76 -16.13 6.58
CA VAL A 93 -19.61 -17.24 6.06
C VAL A 93 -19.72 -17.09 4.52
N ASP A 94 -20.01 -18.22 3.87
CA ASP A 94 -20.60 -18.47 2.56
C ASP A 94 -21.74 -17.55 2.07
N ALA A 95 -22.08 -17.76 0.79
CA ALA A 95 -23.09 -17.15 -0.10
C ALA A 95 -22.50 -16.01 -0.96
N ILE A 96 -22.47 -16.12 -2.29
CA ILE A 96 -23.65 -16.23 -3.16
C ILE A 96 -23.36 -17.10 -4.40
N ASP A 97 -24.26 -18.06 -4.60
CA ASP A 97 -24.51 -18.81 -5.82
C ASP A 97 -25.12 -17.92 -6.93
N ALA A 98 -24.78 -18.29 -8.18
CA ALA A 98 -25.54 -18.11 -9.40
C ALA A 98 -25.87 -16.68 -9.89
N ILE A 99 -25.21 -16.24 -10.97
CA ILE A 99 -25.93 -15.84 -12.19
C ILE A 99 -25.20 -16.39 -13.42
N ASP A 100 -26.02 -17.06 -14.22
CA ASP A 100 -25.78 -17.81 -15.44
C ASP A 100 -25.55 -16.91 -16.67
N ALA A 101 -25.09 -17.55 -17.74
CA ALA A 101 -24.60 -17.01 -19.00
C ALA A 101 -25.47 -15.98 -19.75
N ILE A 102 -24.81 -14.97 -20.35
CA ILE A 102 -25.20 -14.31 -21.62
C ILE A 102 -23.89 -13.87 -22.32
N GLU A 103 -23.34 -14.66 -23.24
CA GLU A 103 -23.52 -14.58 -24.71
C GLU A 103 -22.63 -13.52 -25.39
N ALA A 104 -21.53 -13.99 -25.99
CA ALA A 104 -20.89 -13.43 -27.19
C ALA A 104 -21.10 -14.46 -28.31
N PRO A 105 -21.10 -14.15 -29.63
CA PRO A 105 -20.31 -13.12 -30.35
C PRO A 105 -21.18 -12.32 -31.38
N ALA A 106 -20.73 -11.31 -32.15
CA ALA A 106 -19.70 -11.28 -33.19
C ALA A 106 -19.75 -9.89 -33.90
N PRO A 107 -18.84 -9.59 -34.86
CA PRO A 107 -18.41 -8.23 -35.22
C PRO A 107 -19.13 -7.64 -36.44
N SER A 108 -19.21 -6.30 -36.54
CA SER A 108 -19.29 -5.63 -37.84
C SER A 108 -18.81 -4.18 -37.82
N SER A 109 -17.78 -4.00 -38.62
CA SER A 109 -17.17 -2.79 -39.15
C SER A 109 -18.18 -1.75 -39.63
N ALA A 110 -18.01 -0.48 -39.24
CA ALA A 110 -17.76 0.63 -40.17
C ALA A 110 -17.88 2.00 -39.49
N ARG A 111 -16.75 2.71 -39.52
CA ARG A 111 -16.64 4.16 -39.78
C ARG A 111 -17.45 5.09 -38.86
N LEU A 112 -16.74 5.70 -37.92
CA LEU A 112 -16.39 7.12 -38.04
C LEU A 112 -14.96 7.29 -37.52
N ARG A 113 -14.06 7.81 -38.37
CA ARG A 113 -12.78 8.38 -37.92
C ARG A 113 -13.12 9.68 -37.21
N SER A 114 -13.47 9.59 -35.94
CA SER A 114 -13.35 10.72 -35.04
C SER A 114 -11.87 10.86 -34.76
N VAL A 115 -11.26 11.93 -35.27
CA VAL A 115 -10.01 12.44 -34.71
C VAL A 115 -10.40 12.95 -33.33
N GLU A 116 -10.48 12.03 -32.36
CA GLU A 116 -10.70 12.38 -30.98
C GLU A 116 -9.52 13.23 -30.52
N PRO A 117 -9.76 14.31 -29.77
CA PRO A 117 -8.69 15.13 -29.22
C PRO A 117 -7.76 14.17 -28.50
N ARG A 118 -6.47 14.19 -28.84
CA ARG A 118 -5.45 13.31 -28.26
C ARG A 118 -5.49 13.52 -26.75
N ALA A 119 -6.30 12.73 -26.05
CA ALA A 119 -6.55 12.87 -24.65
C ALA A 119 -5.18 12.75 -23.97
N ALA A 120 -4.87 13.72 -23.11
CA ALA A 120 -3.58 13.77 -22.45
C ALA A 120 -3.35 12.42 -21.77
N SER A 121 -2.32 11.69 -22.24
CA SER A 121 -2.00 10.38 -21.69
C SER A 121 -1.53 10.58 -20.25
N VAL A 122 -2.12 9.83 -19.34
CA VAL A 122 -1.76 9.84 -17.93
C VAL A 122 -0.75 8.75 -17.64
N ASP A 123 0.29 9.12 -16.89
CA ASP A 123 1.24 8.17 -16.33
C ASP A 123 0.89 7.85 -14.87
N LEU A 124 0.53 6.59 -14.61
CA LEU A 124 0.20 6.10 -13.26
C LEU A 124 1.44 5.62 -12.48
N LEU A 125 2.57 5.39 -13.14
CA LEU A 125 3.77 4.85 -12.49
C LEU A 125 4.30 5.76 -11.36
N PRO A 126 4.35 7.09 -11.50
CA PRO A 126 4.82 7.97 -10.42
C PRO A 126 3.98 7.87 -9.14
N LEU A 127 2.71 7.45 -9.24
CA LEU A 127 1.82 7.30 -8.09
C LEU A 127 2.01 5.98 -7.35
N LEU A 128 2.39 4.92 -8.08
CA LEU A 128 2.44 3.55 -7.57
C LEU A 128 3.87 3.08 -7.26
N ALA A 129 4.85 3.50 -8.08
CA ALA A 129 6.24 3.07 -7.99
C ALA A 129 6.92 3.34 -6.63
N PRO A 130 6.65 4.46 -5.91
CA PRO A 130 7.27 4.71 -4.61
C PRO A 130 6.97 3.65 -3.55
N ALA A 131 5.85 2.92 -3.68
CA ALA A 131 5.44 1.91 -2.70
C ALA A 131 5.60 0.47 -3.23
N LEU A 132 5.37 0.23 -4.52
CA LEU A 132 5.42 -1.11 -5.12
C LEU A 132 6.76 -1.45 -5.79
N GLY A 133 7.58 -0.43 -6.10
CA GLY A 133 8.70 -0.55 -7.03
C GLY A 133 8.25 -0.40 -8.48
N ALA A 134 9.14 0.11 -9.34
CA ALA A 134 8.82 0.47 -10.72
C ALA A 134 8.33 -0.72 -11.57
N GLU A 135 8.99 -1.87 -11.46
CA GLU A 135 8.63 -3.06 -12.23
C GLU A 135 7.24 -3.59 -11.84
N LYS A 136 7.00 -3.78 -10.54
CA LYS A 136 5.71 -4.29 -10.03
C LYS A 136 4.56 -3.31 -10.30
N ALA A 137 4.82 -2.01 -10.21
CA ALA A 137 3.84 -0.99 -10.59
C ALA A 137 3.50 -1.07 -12.09
N ARG A 138 4.51 -1.20 -12.96
CA ARG A 138 4.31 -1.34 -14.40
C ARG A 138 3.52 -2.60 -14.73
N ASP A 139 3.89 -3.75 -14.16
CA ASP A 139 3.20 -5.02 -14.39
C ASP A 139 1.74 -4.97 -13.94
N ALA A 140 1.47 -4.38 -12.77
CA ALA A 140 0.13 -4.24 -12.23
C ALA A 140 -0.75 -3.33 -13.10
N VAL A 141 -0.23 -2.17 -13.53
CA VAL A 141 -0.94 -1.25 -14.43
C VAL A 141 -1.17 -1.88 -15.79
N GLN A 142 -0.15 -2.50 -16.38
CA GLN A 142 -0.22 -3.10 -17.71
C GLN A 142 -1.21 -4.26 -17.74
N SER A 143 -1.11 -5.19 -16.79
CA SER A 143 -2.02 -6.33 -16.72
C SER A 143 -3.47 -5.88 -16.50
N THR A 144 -3.70 -4.89 -15.63
CA THR A 144 -5.05 -4.38 -15.35
C THR A 144 -5.62 -3.60 -16.53
N ALA A 145 -4.83 -2.72 -17.15
CA ALA A 145 -5.23 -1.98 -18.35
C ALA A 145 -5.63 -2.94 -19.48
N LEU A 146 -4.83 -4.00 -19.71
CA LEU A 146 -5.15 -5.02 -20.71
C LEU A 146 -6.45 -5.78 -20.39
N ARG A 147 -6.69 -6.13 -19.11
CA ARG A 147 -7.96 -6.77 -18.71
C ARG A 147 -9.16 -5.88 -18.95
N LEU A 148 -9.01 -4.57 -18.79
CA LEU A 148 -10.05 -3.58 -19.05
C LEU A 148 -10.18 -3.21 -20.54
N GLY A 149 -9.33 -3.78 -21.41
CA GLY A 149 -9.33 -3.51 -22.84
C GLY A 149 -8.71 -2.15 -23.22
N PHE A 150 -7.90 -1.56 -22.34
CA PHE A 150 -7.22 -0.29 -22.59
C PHE A 150 -5.82 -0.50 -23.17
N ASP A 151 -5.33 0.49 -23.90
CA ASP A 151 -3.92 0.54 -24.31
C ASP A 151 -3.07 1.03 -23.12
N PRO A 152 -2.20 0.20 -22.53
CA PRO A 152 -1.38 0.58 -21.38
C PRO A 152 -0.37 1.70 -21.71
N ALA A 153 -0.04 1.93 -22.98
CA ALA A 153 0.84 3.02 -23.39
C ALA A 153 0.12 4.37 -23.48
N HIS A 154 -1.20 4.37 -23.59
CA HIS A 154 -2.01 5.57 -23.86
C HIS A 154 -3.30 5.58 -23.01
N LEU A 155 -3.14 5.60 -21.69
CA LEU A 155 -4.28 5.73 -20.78
C LEU A 155 -4.77 7.18 -20.73
N THR A 156 -6.05 7.40 -21.01
CA THR A 156 -6.73 8.67 -20.70
C THR A 156 -6.93 8.81 -19.19
N ARG A 157 -7.32 10.00 -18.72
CA ARG A 157 -7.59 10.24 -17.30
C ARG A 157 -8.66 9.32 -16.73
N ASP A 158 -9.78 9.16 -17.43
CA ASP A 158 -10.88 8.30 -16.99
C ASP A 158 -10.47 6.82 -16.99
N GLN A 159 -9.72 6.39 -18.01
CA GLN A 159 -9.15 5.04 -18.05
C GLN A 159 -8.13 4.81 -16.93
N GLY A 160 -7.30 5.81 -16.62
CA GLY A 160 -6.36 5.76 -15.52
C GLY A 160 -7.05 5.61 -14.16
N LEU A 161 -8.14 6.34 -13.95
CA LEU A 161 -8.98 6.18 -12.77
C LEU A 161 -9.59 4.78 -12.70
N ALA A 162 -10.15 4.28 -13.79
CA ALA A 162 -10.72 2.93 -13.85
C ALA A 162 -9.68 1.84 -13.54
N VAL A 163 -8.44 1.99 -14.03
CA VAL A 163 -7.33 1.07 -13.70
C VAL A 163 -7.00 1.14 -12.20
N LEU A 164 -6.95 2.32 -11.60
CA LEU A 164 -6.68 2.48 -10.17
C LEU A 164 -7.80 1.90 -9.29
N GLU A 165 -9.06 2.08 -9.68
CA GLU A 165 -10.21 1.50 -8.97
C GLU A 165 -10.20 -0.03 -9.04
N GLU A 166 -9.86 -0.59 -10.20
CA GLU A 166 -9.76 -2.03 -10.37
C GLU A 166 -8.57 -2.61 -9.57
N LEU A 167 -7.41 -1.93 -9.57
CA LEU A 167 -6.29 -2.29 -8.70
C LEU A 167 -6.66 -2.18 -7.21
N ALA A 168 -7.45 -1.18 -6.83
CA ALA A 168 -7.91 -0.95 -5.45
C ALA A 168 -8.80 -2.08 -4.90
N ARG A 169 -9.40 -2.89 -5.78
CA ARG A 169 -10.16 -4.10 -5.42
C ARG A 169 -9.26 -5.30 -5.14
N THR A 170 -7.99 -5.24 -5.53
CA THR A 170 -7.03 -6.33 -5.28
C THR A 170 -6.62 -6.33 -3.80
N ASP A 171 -6.51 -7.51 -3.20
CA ASP A 171 -6.05 -7.62 -1.83
C ASP A 171 -4.53 -7.35 -1.69
N GLY A 172 -4.13 -7.00 -0.46
CA GLY A 172 -2.73 -6.77 -0.11
C GLY A 172 -2.19 -5.40 -0.52
N ILE A 173 -0.85 -5.32 -0.66
CA ILE A 173 -0.12 -4.06 -0.82
C ILE A 173 -0.56 -3.28 -2.08
N VAL A 174 -0.92 -3.97 -3.17
CA VAL A 174 -1.27 -3.35 -4.44
C VAL A 174 -2.58 -2.56 -4.32
N GLY A 175 -3.64 -3.15 -3.77
CA GLY A 175 -4.91 -2.44 -3.63
C GLY A 175 -4.87 -1.33 -2.60
N VAL A 176 -4.14 -1.51 -1.49
CA VAL A 176 -3.92 -0.43 -0.52
C VAL A 176 -3.26 0.77 -1.19
N VAL A 177 -2.17 0.55 -1.95
CA VAL A 177 -1.46 1.61 -2.67
C VAL A 177 -2.35 2.25 -3.73
N ALA A 178 -3.12 1.45 -4.47
CA ALA A 178 -4.02 1.96 -5.49
C ALA A 178 -5.14 2.87 -4.93
N ARG A 179 -5.67 2.59 -3.73
CA ARG A 179 -6.63 3.48 -3.04
C ARG A 179 -6.01 4.84 -2.70
N PHE A 180 -4.76 4.84 -2.21
CA PHE A 180 -4.03 6.09 -1.96
C PHE A 180 -3.71 6.84 -3.26
N ALA A 181 -3.32 6.12 -4.30
CA ALA A 181 -3.08 6.69 -5.62
C ALA A 181 -4.37 7.30 -6.19
N THR A 182 -5.52 6.63 -6.05
CA THR A 182 -6.86 7.13 -6.45
C THR A 182 -7.17 8.46 -5.76
N ALA A 183 -6.99 8.53 -4.43
CA ALA A 183 -7.21 9.75 -3.67
C ALA A 183 -6.31 10.90 -4.17
N ARG A 184 -5.01 10.64 -4.41
CA ARG A 184 -4.09 11.63 -4.98
C ARG A 184 -4.46 12.04 -6.40
N PHE A 185 -4.89 11.10 -7.22
CA PHE A 185 -5.26 11.31 -8.62
C PHE A 185 -6.48 12.21 -8.76
N LEU A 186 -7.43 12.10 -7.82
CA LEU A 186 -8.60 12.98 -7.74
C LEU A 186 -8.26 14.39 -7.23
N LEU A 187 -7.31 14.49 -6.28
CA LEU A 187 -6.90 15.75 -5.67
C LEU A 187 -5.97 16.60 -6.55
N ASN A 188 -5.34 16.01 -7.57
CA ASN A 188 -4.47 16.71 -8.50
C ASN A 188 -5.11 16.68 -9.91
N PRO A 189 -6.11 17.55 -10.19
CA PRO A 189 -6.69 17.69 -11.51
C PRO A 189 -5.69 18.45 -12.41
N SER A 190 -4.72 17.73 -12.96
CA SER A 190 -3.91 18.22 -14.08
C SER A 190 -4.71 18.21 -15.38
#